data_AF-A0A842XYJ6-F1
#
_entry.id   AF-A0A842XYJ6-F1
#
_cell.length_a   1.000
_cell.length_b   1.000
_cell.length_c   1.000
_cell.angle_alpha   90.00
_cell.angle_beta   90.00
_cell.angle_gamma   90.00
#
_symmetry.space_group_name_H-M   'P 1'
#
loop_
_entity.id
_entity.type
_entity.pdbx_description
1 polymer ?
#
loop_
_entity_poly.entity_id
_entity_poly.type
_entity_poly.pdbx_seq_one_letter_code
_entity_poly.pdbx_strand_id
1 'polypeptide(L)'
;MNLNTLLSNHKAGFRAKLVKALAEKNSLTEEQAESDFSDFIEQYLKERYTPPEQLIEKISSIQRPVLLNIRRGREDEEFCRICHANQPNIDKVSEKYGNRIEVVEASVDRSDGGALYQIIFHEEAEKKMAPLTAVINKGEVLGFWAGRTVEPEEYGKYFNKLLGQD
;
A
#
# COMPACT_ATOMS: atom_id res chain seq x y z
N MET A 1 -2.79 2.64 12.22
CA MET A 1 -1.39 2.23 11.92
C MET A 1 -0.78 3.26 11.00
N ASN A 2 0.44 3.75 11.24
CA ASN A 2 1.03 4.82 10.40
C ASN A 2 1.82 4.25 9.20
N LEU A 3 1.62 4.79 7.99
CA LEU A 3 2.26 4.34 6.76
C LEU A 3 3.80 4.34 6.83
N ASN A 4 4.42 5.33 7.46
CA ASN A 4 5.88 5.36 7.60
C ASN A 4 6.38 4.25 8.53
N THR A 5 5.64 3.97 9.61
CA THR A 5 5.92 2.83 10.49
C THR A 5 5.76 1.50 9.74
N LEU A 6 4.70 1.36 8.96
CA LEU A 6 4.44 0.17 8.14
C LEU A 6 5.57 -0.06 7.13
N LEU A 7 5.97 0.99 6.42
CA LEU A 7 7.09 0.97 5.48
C LEU A 7 8.39 0.56 6.16
N SER A 8 8.73 1.18 7.30
CA SER A 8 9.95 0.89 8.05
C SER A 8 10.00 -0.59 8.47
N ASN A 9 8.89 -1.10 9.03
CA ASN A 9 8.78 -2.50 9.45
C ASN A 9 8.92 -3.46 8.26
N HIS A 10 8.24 -3.17 7.16
CA HIS A 10 8.31 -3.98 5.95
C HIS A 10 9.72 -3.98 5.35
N LYS A 11 10.38 -2.81 5.29
CA LYS A 11 11.75 -2.65 4.79
C LYS A 11 12.76 -3.42 5.64
N ALA A 12 12.64 -3.35 6.97
CA ALA A 12 13.49 -4.10 7.89
C ALA A 12 13.29 -5.62 7.75
N GLY A 13 12.04 -6.09 7.71
CA GLY A 13 11.73 -7.51 7.51
C GLY A 13 12.24 -8.05 6.17
N PHE A 14 12.09 -7.27 5.10
CA PHE A 14 12.61 -7.62 3.79
C PHE A 14 14.15 -7.66 3.75
N ARG A 15 14.82 -6.69 4.38
CA ARG A 15 16.30 -6.69 4.50
C ARG A 15 16.78 -7.98 5.16
N ALA A 16 16.20 -8.36 6.29
CA ALA A 16 16.57 -9.59 6.99
C ALA A 16 16.39 -10.84 6.11
N LYS A 17 15.25 -10.94 5.40
CA LYS A 17 15.00 -12.03 4.44
C LYS A 17 16.02 -12.06 3.29
N LEU A 18 16.39 -10.89 2.77
CA LEU A 18 17.36 -10.77 1.69
C LEU A 18 18.76 -11.18 2.15
N VAL A 19 19.22 -10.68 3.29
CA VAL A 19 20.52 -11.03 3.89
C VAL A 19 20.59 -12.54 4.13
N LYS A 20 19.55 -13.11 4.73
CA LYS A 20 19.47 -14.57 4.94
C LYS A 20 19.55 -15.35 3.64
N ALA A 21 18.80 -14.95 2.60
CA ALA A 21 18.83 -15.62 1.31
C ALA A 21 20.20 -15.51 0.61
N LEU A 22 20.90 -14.37 0.76
CA LEU A 22 22.26 -14.19 0.24
C LEU A 22 23.27 -15.06 1.00
N ALA A 23 23.16 -15.12 2.33
CA ALA A 23 24.00 -15.97 3.17
C ALA A 23 23.86 -17.45 2.79
N GLU A 24 22.62 -17.95 2.70
CA GLU A 24 22.31 -19.33 2.31
C GLU A 24 22.83 -19.65 0.90
N LYS A 25 22.63 -18.74 -0.07
CA LYS A 25 23.05 -18.96 -1.46
C LYS A 25 24.57 -19.00 -1.65
N ASN A 26 25.32 -18.33 -0.77
CA ASN A 26 26.78 -18.20 -0.89
C ASN A 26 27.54 -18.96 0.21
N SER A 27 26.85 -19.75 1.04
CA SER A 27 27.44 -20.48 2.17
C SER A 27 28.21 -19.56 3.15
N LEU A 28 27.66 -18.38 3.42
CA LEU A 28 28.20 -17.39 4.36
C LEU A 28 27.34 -17.31 5.63
N THR A 29 27.85 -16.68 6.68
CA THR A 29 26.99 -16.19 7.78
C THR A 29 26.19 -14.96 7.33
N GLU A 30 25.11 -14.62 8.03
CA GLU A 30 24.34 -13.40 7.75
C GLU A 30 25.21 -12.13 7.87
N GLU A 31 26.11 -12.09 8.87
CA GLU A 31 27.05 -10.99 9.09
C GLU A 31 28.03 -10.84 7.92
N GLN A 32 28.57 -11.96 7.41
CA GLN A 32 29.43 -11.96 6.23
C GLN A 32 28.66 -11.53 4.99
N ALA A 33 27.44 -12.02 4.80
CA ALA A 33 26.61 -11.61 3.66
C ALA A 33 26.26 -10.12 3.70
N GLU A 34 25.97 -9.56 4.88
CA GLU A 34 25.69 -8.14 5.04
C GLU A 34 26.93 -7.27 4.76
N SER A 35 28.12 -7.73 5.12
CA SER A 35 29.39 -7.07 4.78
C SER A 35 29.72 -7.18 3.29
N ASP A 36 29.75 -8.40 2.75
CA ASP A 36 30.26 -8.69 1.41
C ASP A 36 29.31 -8.21 0.30
N PHE A 37 28.00 -8.13 0.58
CA PHE A 37 26.98 -7.65 -0.36
C PHE A 37 26.37 -6.30 0.02
N SER A 38 27.02 -5.52 0.91
CA SER A 38 26.47 -4.27 1.44
C SER A 38 25.97 -3.31 0.35
N ASP A 39 26.80 -2.99 -0.65
CA ASP A 39 26.43 -2.08 -1.74
C ASP A 39 25.23 -2.59 -2.55
N PHE A 40 25.19 -3.90 -2.81
CA PHE A 40 24.08 -4.54 -3.52
C PHE A 40 22.78 -4.48 -2.70
N ILE A 41 22.85 -4.80 -1.40
CA ILE A 41 21.70 -4.76 -0.49
C ILE A 41 21.15 -3.33 -0.44
N GLU A 42 22.00 -2.32 -0.26
CA GLU A 42 21.57 -0.93 -0.18
C GLU A 42 20.96 -0.44 -1.50
N GLN A 43 21.60 -0.74 -2.63
CA GLN A 43 21.06 -0.38 -3.95
C GLN A 43 19.71 -1.05 -4.19
N TYR A 44 19.60 -2.34 -3.92
CA TYR A 44 18.39 -3.10 -4.15
C TYR A 44 17.23 -2.65 -3.25
N LEU A 45 17.53 -2.35 -1.98
CA LEU A 45 16.55 -1.74 -1.07
C LEU A 45 16.11 -0.37 -1.57
N LYS A 46 17.04 0.47 -2.02
CA LYS A 46 16.72 1.81 -2.56
C LYS A 46 15.80 1.70 -3.77
N GLU A 47 16.16 0.90 -4.77
CA GLU A 47 15.35 0.71 -5.98
C GLU A 47 13.94 0.17 -5.66
N ARG A 48 13.85 -0.76 -4.71
CA ARG A 48 12.57 -1.35 -4.29
C ARG A 48 11.68 -0.38 -3.50
N TYR A 49 12.27 0.45 -2.63
CA TYR A 49 11.51 1.25 -1.65
C TYR A 49 11.38 2.74 -1.98
N THR A 50 12.19 3.31 -2.88
CA THR A 50 12.01 4.71 -3.30
C THR A 50 10.62 4.98 -3.90
N PRO A 51 10.05 4.13 -4.79
CA PRO A 51 8.71 4.37 -5.33
C PRO A 51 7.59 4.40 -4.26
N PRO A 52 7.44 3.40 -3.36
CA PRO A 52 6.42 3.49 -2.29
C PRO A 52 6.74 4.56 -1.26
N GLU A 53 8.00 4.90 -0.99
CA GLU A 53 8.38 6.04 -0.12
C GLU A 53 7.78 7.35 -0.64
N GLN A 54 7.96 7.65 -1.94
CA GLN A 54 7.41 8.85 -2.58
C GLN A 54 5.87 8.86 -2.56
N LEU A 55 5.22 7.71 -2.80
CA LEU A 55 3.77 7.62 -2.76
C LEU A 55 3.22 7.82 -1.34
N ILE A 56 3.88 7.25 -0.32
CA ILE A 56 3.53 7.44 1.10
C ILE A 56 3.71 8.90 1.50
N GLU A 57 4.80 9.55 1.09
CA GLU A 57 5.04 10.96 1.35
C GLU A 57 3.94 11.83 0.75
N LYS A 58 3.61 11.60 -0.53
CA LYS A 58 2.49 12.26 -1.20
C LYS A 58 1.19 12.08 -0.43
N ILE A 59 0.81 10.84 -0.09
CA ILE A 59 -0.43 10.55 0.65
C ILE A 59 -0.43 11.25 2.01
N SER A 60 0.70 11.22 2.72
CA SER A 60 0.81 11.76 4.09
C SER A 60 0.80 13.29 4.13
N SER A 61 1.22 13.96 3.04
CA SER A 61 1.19 15.42 2.91
C SER A 61 -0.22 16.01 2.66
N ILE A 62 -1.18 15.18 2.24
CA ILE A 62 -2.54 15.61 1.96
C ILE A 62 -3.22 16.03 3.26
N GLN A 63 -3.74 17.25 3.29
CA GLN A 63 -4.34 17.83 4.50
C GLN A 63 -5.73 17.26 4.83
N ARG A 64 -6.43 16.78 3.80
CA ARG A 64 -7.76 16.16 3.91
C ARG A 64 -7.65 14.63 4.06
N PRO A 65 -8.67 13.98 4.64
CA PRO A 65 -8.73 12.52 4.65
C PRO A 65 -8.64 11.94 3.23
N VAL A 66 -7.99 10.79 3.10
CA VAL A 66 -7.70 10.12 1.84
C VAL A 66 -8.45 8.80 1.76
N LEU A 67 -9.13 8.56 0.65
CA LEU A 67 -9.54 7.24 0.19
C LEU A 67 -8.48 6.73 -0.79
N LEU A 68 -7.64 5.81 -0.34
CA LEU A 68 -6.69 5.12 -1.20
C LEU A 68 -7.43 3.97 -1.91
N ASN A 69 -7.27 3.87 -3.22
CA ASN A 69 -7.79 2.79 -4.07
C ASN A 69 -6.64 2.20 -4.91
N ILE A 70 -6.09 1.07 -4.46
CA ILE A 70 -5.07 0.31 -5.21
C ILE A 70 -5.78 -0.79 -5.99
N ARG A 71 -5.78 -0.68 -7.32
CA ARG A 71 -6.50 -1.59 -8.23
C ARG A 71 -5.56 -2.25 -9.23
N ARG A 72 -6.00 -3.32 -9.88
CA ARG A 72 -5.33 -3.82 -11.09
C ARG A 72 -5.62 -2.89 -12.26
N GLY A 73 -4.63 -2.71 -13.13
CA GLY A 73 -4.76 -1.90 -14.35
C GLY A 73 -5.88 -2.39 -15.26
N ARG A 74 -6.29 -1.55 -16.22
CA ARG A 74 -7.28 -1.91 -17.26
C ARG A 74 -6.63 -2.49 -18.52
N GLU A 75 -5.30 -2.65 -18.52
CA GLU A 75 -4.51 -2.80 -19.76
C GLU A 75 -4.15 -4.25 -20.11
N ASP A 76 -4.48 -5.25 -19.30
CA ASP A 76 -4.16 -6.66 -19.58
C ASP A 76 -5.39 -7.61 -19.53
N GLU A 77 -5.25 -8.76 -20.21
CA GLU A 77 -6.24 -9.85 -20.37
C GLU A 77 -6.84 -10.39 -19.06
N GLU A 78 -6.26 -10.06 -17.90
CA GLU A 78 -6.78 -10.39 -16.56
C GLU A 78 -7.63 -9.25 -15.97
N PHE A 79 -8.81 -9.05 -16.55
CA PHE A 79 -9.84 -8.14 -16.04
C PHE A 79 -10.15 -8.43 -14.56
N CYS A 80 -9.77 -7.52 -13.66
CA CYS A 80 -10.12 -7.60 -12.24
C CYS A 80 -11.61 -7.28 -12.04
N ARG A 81 -12.47 -8.31 -12.10
CA ARG A 81 -13.94 -8.18 -11.94
C ARG A 81 -14.32 -7.44 -10.66
N ILE A 82 -13.63 -7.73 -9.55
CA ILE A 82 -13.91 -7.12 -8.25
C ILE A 82 -13.49 -5.64 -8.24
N CYS A 83 -12.35 -5.29 -8.84
CA CYS A 83 -11.90 -3.90 -8.95
C CYS A 83 -12.92 -3.06 -9.75
N HIS A 84 -13.46 -3.62 -10.83
CA HIS A 84 -14.51 -2.97 -11.62
C HIS A 84 -15.84 -2.88 -10.87
N ALA A 85 -16.23 -3.93 -10.14
CA ALA A 85 -17.45 -3.94 -9.33
C ALA A 85 -17.38 -2.96 -8.15
N ASN A 86 -16.18 -2.69 -7.61
CA ASN A 86 -16.02 -1.75 -6.49
C ASN A 86 -15.98 -0.28 -6.93
N GLN A 87 -15.58 0.01 -8.18
CA GLN A 87 -15.42 1.40 -8.64
C GLN A 87 -16.67 2.27 -8.44
N PRO A 88 -17.90 1.82 -8.74
CA PRO A 88 -19.10 2.61 -8.47
C PRO A 88 -19.26 3.01 -7.00
N ASN A 89 -18.77 2.22 -6.06
CA ASN A 89 -18.82 2.55 -4.64
C ASN A 89 -17.77 3.62 -4.26
N ILE A 90 -16.57 3.54 -4.86
CA ILE A 90 -15.55 4.60 -4.74
C ILE A 90 -16.09 5.93 -5.29
N ASP A 91 -16.74 5.88 -6.46
CA ASP A 91 -17.30 7.05 -7.13
C ASP A 91 -18.39 7.71 -6.27
N LYS A 92 -19.29 6.91 -5.67
CA LYS A 92 -20.31 7.41 -4.72
C LYS A 92 -19.72 8.09 -3.49
N VAL A 93 -18.62 7.57 -2.94
CA VAL A 93 -17.92 8.18 -1.81
C VAL A 93 -17.29 9.51 -2.25
N SER A 94 -16.64 9.53 -3.41
CA SER A 94 -16.07 10.75 -3.99
C SER A 94 -17.14 11.82 -4.23
N GLU A 95 -18.31 11.45 -4.74
CA GLU A 95 -19.43 12.36 -4.96
C GLU A 95 -19.99 12.91 -3.63
N LYS A 96 -20.25 12.03 -2.66
CA LYS A 96 -20.82 12.40 -1.36
C LYS A 96 -19.92 13.36 -0.59
N TYR A 97 -18.62 13.08 -0.52
CA TYR A 97 -17.69 13.87 0.28
C TYR A 97 -17.04 15.02 -0.52
N GLY A 98 -17.00 14.92 -1.85
CA GLY A 98 -16.48 15.97 -2.73
C GLY A 98 -15.06 16.38 -2.36
N ASN A 99 -14.81 17.69 -2.34
CA ASN A 99 -13.50 18.27 -2.04
C ASN A 99 -13.03 18.11 -0.58
N ARG A 100 -13.84 17.50 0.30
CA ARG A 100 -13.51 17.27 1.71
C ARG A 100 -12.63 16.05 1.93
N ILE A 101 -12.50 15.19 0.93
CA ILE A 101 -11.56 14.07 0.90
C ILE A 101 -10.72 14.11 -0.37
N GLU A 102 -9.63 13.36 -0.40
CA GLU A 102 -8.90 13.04 -1.63
C GLU A 102 -9.13 11.58 -1.99
N VAL A 103 -9.33 11.27 -3.27
CA VAL A 103 -9.25 9.90 -3.76
C VAL A 103 -7.90 9.71 -4.43
N VAL A 104 -7.08 8.80 -3.91
CA VAL A 104 -5.78 8.46 -4.48
C VAL A 104 -5.87 7.10 -5.16
N GLU A 105 -5.75 7.10 -6.48
CA GLU A 105 -5.72 5.90 -7.31
C GLU A 105 -4.27 5.42 -7.50
N ALA A 106 -4.04 4.12 -7.31
CA ALA A 106 -2.76 3.46 -7.57
C ALA A 106 -2.98 2.10 -8.25
N SER A 107 -1.93 1.59 -8.90
CA SER A 107 -1.99 0.28 -9.56
C SER A 107 -1.13 -0.75 -8.83
N VAL A 108 -1.68 -1.96 -8.61
CA VAL A 108 -0.89 -3.09 -8.06
C VAL A 108 0.19 -3.58 -9.02
N ASP A 109 0.09 -3.23 -10.31
CA ASP A 109 1.01 -3.62 -11.38
C ASP A 109 2.18 -2.62 -11.53
N ARG A 110 2.12 -1.48 -10.83
CA ARG A 110 3.20 -0.49 -10.75
C ARG A 110 4.00 -0.66 -9.47
N SER A 111 5.28 -0.26 -9.51
CA SER A 111 6.22 -0.46 -8.39
C SER A 111 5.80 0.27 -7.11
N ASP A 112 5.19 1.45 -7.23
CA ASP A 112 4.68 2.24 -6.12
C ASP A 112 3.44 1.60 -5.48
N GLY A 113 2.36 1.42 -6.24
CA GLY A 113 1.09 0.87 -5.74
C GLY A 113 1.19 -0.60 -5.35
N GLY A 114 1.95 -1.40 -6.11
CA GLY A 114 2.19 -2.81 -5.82
C GLY A 114 2.98 -3.02 -4.53
N ALA A 115 3.97 -2.17 -4.24
CA ALA A 115 4.71 -2.22 -2.98
C ALA A 115 3.88 -1.65 -1.81
N LEU A 116 3.17 -0.54 -2.01
CA LEU A 116 2.27 0.02 -1.00
C LEU A 116 1.18 -0.96 -0.59
N TYR A 117 0.64 -1.73 -1.54
CA TYR A 117 -0.28 -2.83 -1.25
C TYR A 117 0.35 -3.80 -0.23
N GLN A 118 1.59 -4.24 -0.46
CA GLN A 118 2.26 -5.22 0.42
C GLN A 118 2.54 -4.62 1.81
N ILE A 119 2.92 -3.35 1.85
CA ILE A 119 3.19 -2.61 3.08
C ILE A 119 1.93 -2.49 3.95
N ILE A 120 0.75 -2.23 3.35
CA ILE A 120 -0.52 -2.11 4.10
C ILE A 120 -1.12 -3.47 4.44
N PHE A 121 -1.09 -4.41 3.50
CA PHE A 121 -1.75 -5.70 3.65
C PHE A 121 -1.00 -6.65 4.60
N HIS A 122 0.31 -6.46 4.77
CA HIS A 122 1.24 -7.32 5.52
C HIS A 122 1.37 -8.74 4.90
N GLU A 123 2.61 -9.14 4.59
CA GLU A 123 3.07 -10.26 3.73
C GLU A 123 2.55 -11.71 3.98
N GLU A 124 1.44 -11.98 4.66
CA GLU A 124 1.03 -13.37 4.98
C GLU A 124 0.02 -14.02 4.02
N ALA A 125 -0.60 -13.31 3.07
CA ALA A 125 -1.44 -13.98 2.06
C ALA A 125 -0.65 -14.35 0.82
N GLU A 126 -0.64 -15.65 0.50
CA GLU A 126 -0.07 -16.21 -0.73
C GLU A 126 -0.63 -15.59 -2.02
N LYS A 127 -1.78 -14.89 -1.95
CA LYS A 127 -2.41 -14.22 -3.09
C LYS A 127 -2.75 -12.77 -2.78
N LYS A 128 -2.21 -11.85 -3.58
CA LYS A 128 -2.68 -10.45 -3.64
C LYS A 128 -4.14 -10.46 -4.08
N MET A 129 -5.03 -9.92 -3.25
CA MET A 129 -6.44 -9.77 -3.58
C MET A 129 -6.72 -8.30 -3.87
N ALA A 130 -6.65 -7.91 -5.14
CA ALA A 130 -7.08 -6.58 -5.57
C ALA A 130 -8.63 -6.50 -5.63
N PRO A 131 -9.23 -5.32 -5.40
CA PRO A 131 -8.58 -4.07 -5.01
C PRO A 131 -8.18 -4.07 -3.53
N LEU A 132 -7.19 -3.26 -3.15
CA LEU A 132 -7.00 -2.82 -1.78
C LEU A 132 -7.49 -1.39 -1.67
N THR A 133 -8.40 -1.15 -0.74
CA THR A 133 -8.87 0.21 -0.43
C THR A 133 -8.58 0.53 1.03
N ALA A 134 -8.28 1.79 1.33
CA ALA A 134 -8.00 2.22 2.69
C ALA A 134 -8.46 3.65 2.95
N VAL A 135 -8.94 3.91 4.17
CA VAL A 135 -9.14 5.26 4.67
C VAL A 135 -7.90 5.68 5.45
N ILE A 136 -7.28 6.78 5.02
CA ILE A 136 -6.01 7.28 5.54
C ILE A 136 -6.17 8.74 5.94
N ASN A 137 -5.66 9.14 7.10
CA ASN A 137 -5.65 10.53 7.54
C ASN A 137 -4.25 10.92 8.01
N LYS A 138 -3.60 11.86 7.32
CA LYS A 138 -2.23 12.33 7.65
C LYS A 138 -1.23 11.17 7.84
N GLY A 139 -1.29 10.20 6.93
CA GLY A 139 -0.46 9.00 6.97
C GLY A 139 -0.91 7.90 7.94
N GLU A 140 -1.96 8.13 8.74
CA GLU A 140 -2.55 7.08 9.58
C GLU A 140 -3.61 6.29 8.82
N VAL A 141 -3.39 4.99 8.63
CA VAL A 141 -4.39 4.04 8.13
C VAL A 141 -5.40 3.74 9.25
N LEU A 142 -6.65 4.16 9.03
CA LEU A 142 -7.77 4.01 9.96
C LEU A 142 -8.58 2.73 9.70
N GLY A 143 -8.60 2.28 8.45
CA GLY A 143 -9.25 1.05 8.02
C GLY A 143 -8.83 0.69 6.60
N PHE A 144 -8.76 -0.60 6.30
CA PHE A 144 -8.45 -1.09 4.95
C PHE A 144 -9.21 -2.38 4.65
N TRP A 145 -9.38 -2.66 3.37
CA TRP A 145 -10.07 -3.83 2.84
C TRP A 145 -9.37 -4.30 1.58
N ALA A 146 -9.24 -5.62 1.41
CA ALA A 146 -8.62 -6.21 0.22
C ALA A 146 -9.52 -7.28 -0.39
N GLY A 147 -9.54 -7.36 -1.72
CA GLY A 147 -10.15 -8.46 -2.47
C GLY A 147 -11.67 -8.53 -2.42
N ARG A 148 -12.33 -7.43 -2.05
CA ARG A 148 -13.78 -7.36 -1.96
C ARG A 148 -14.31 -6.00 -2.39
N THR A 149 -15.58 -5.95 -2.76
CA THR A 149 -16.31 -4.70 -2.83
C THR A 149 -16.61 -4.21 -1.42
N VAL A 150 -16.65 -2.90 -1.24
CA VAL A 150 -16.93 -2.25 0.04
C VAL A 150 -18.02 -1.23 -0.19
N GLU A 151 -19.05 -1.26 0.64
CA GLU A 151 -20.17 -0.33 0.50
C GLU A 151 -19.77 1.10 0.93
N PRO A 152 -20.31 2.15 0.29
CA PRO A 152 -19.99 3.55 0.61
C PRO A 152 -20.13 3.90 2.09
N GLU A 153 -21.07 3.27 2.78
CA GLU A 153 -21.36 3.47 4.20
C GLU A 153 -20.21 2.97 5.10
N GLU A 154 -19.48 1.92 4.71
CA GLU A 154 -18.33 1.44 5.47
C GLU A 154 -17.21 2.49 5.51
N TYR A 155 -16.89 3.09 4.36
CA TYR A 155 -15.96 4.23 4.29
C TYR A 155 -16.52 5.44 5.05
N GLY A 156 -17.83 5.68 4.88
CA GLY A 156 -18.52 6.83 5.43
C GLY A 156 -18.46 6.93 6.96
N LYS A 157 -18.42 5.81 7.68
CA LYS A 157 -18.21 5.78 9.15
C LYS A 157 -16.92 6.48 9.56
N TYR A 158 -15.85 6.34 8.77
CA TYR A 158 -14.57 7.01 9.04
C TYR A 158 -14.61 8.47 8.63
N PHE A 159 -15.11 8.77 7.43
CA PHE A 159 -15.14 10.15 6.93
C PHE A 159 -16.09 11.05 7.71
N ASN A 160 -17.26 10.56 8.12
CA ASN A 160 -18.19 11.33 8.96
C ASN A 160 -17.52 11.74 10.28
N LYS A 161 -16.87 10.79 10.96
CA LYS A 161 -16.13 11.05 12.20
C LYS A 161 -15.01 12.07 12.00
N LEU A 162 -14.23 11.95 10.93
CA LEU A 162 -13.13 12.88 10.63
C LEU A 162 -13.60 14.28 10.27
N LEU A 163 -14.79 14.40 9.67
CA LEU A 163 -15.38 15.65 9.22
C LEU A 163 -16.38 16.25 10.22
N GLY A 164 -16.60 15.62 11.36
CA GLY A 164 -17.56 16.05 12.38
C GLY A 164 -19.02 16.02 11.92
N GLN A 165 -19.42 14.97 11.20
CA GLN A 165 -20.76 14.82 10.59
C GLN A 165 -21.55 13.65 11.15
N ASP A 166 -21.36 13.34 12.44
CA ASP A 166 -22.10 12.31 13.16
C ASP A 166 -23.50 12.78 13.56
#